data_AF-A0A7K3L8Y4-F1
#
_entry.id   AF-A0A7K3L8Y4-F1
#
_cell.length_a   1.000
_cell.length_b   1.000
_cell.length_c   1.000
_cell.angle_alpha   90.00
_cell.angle_beta   90.00
_cell.angle_gamma   90.00
#
_symmetry.space_group_name_H-M   'P 1'
#
loop_
_entity.id
_entity.type
_entity.pdbx_description
1 polymer ?
#
loop_
_entity_poly.entity_id
_entity_poly.type
_entity_poly.pdbx_seq_one_letter_code
_entity_poly.pdbx_strand_id
1 'polypeptide(L)' 'MDRFPIMGVPDTGDTAWMLISATLVLLMTPGLAFFYGGMVRAKSVLNMIMMSVSAMGVVTVLWALYGFSLAFGDDVG' A
#
# COMPACT_ATOMS: atom_id res chain seq x y z
N MET A 1 25.32 5.64 6.54
CA MET A 1 25.29 4.31 7.20
C MET A 1 25.06 4.39 8.72
N ASP A 2 25.06 5.58 9.35
CA ASP A 2 25.12 5.71 10.82
C ASP A 2 23.82 6.25 11.46
N ARG A 3 22.68 6.15 10.75
CA ARG A 3 21.44 6.85 11.12
C ARG A 3 20.18 6.00 11.16
N PHE A 4 20.29 4.69 10.89
CA PHE A 4 19.22 3.82 11.34
C PHE A 4 19.24 3.87 12.86
N PRO A 5 18.14 4.28 13.52
CA PRO A 5 18.06 4.10 14.96
C PRO A 5 18.44 2.64 15.23
N ILE A 6 19.28 2.39 16.24
CA ILE A 6 19.40 1.06 16.80
C ILE A 6 18.00 0.77 17.33
N MET A 7 17.14 0.23 16.46
CA MET A 7 15.84 -0.26 16.83
C MET A 7 16.18 -1.28 17.90
N GLY A 8 15.81 -0.98 19.15
CA GLY A 8 15.83 -2.00 20.19
C GLY A 8 15.03 -3.21 19.72
N VAL A 9 15.00 -4.27 20.53
CA VAL A 9 14.15 -5.41 20.23
C VAL A 9 12.73 -4.91 19.91
N PRO A 10 12.19 -5.16 18.69
CA PRO A 10 10.88 -4.67 18.33
C PRO A 10 9.82 -5.12 19.34
N ASP A 11 8.99 -4.20 19.79
CA ASP A 11 7.85 -4.55 20.64
C ASP A 11 6.83 -5.33 19.79
N THR A 12 6.35 -6.45 20.34
CA THR A 12 5.43 -7.34 19.62
C THR A 12 4.04 -6.73 19.47
N GLY A 13 3.61 -5.88 20.41
CA GLY A 13 2.37 -5.12 20.36
C GLY A 13 2.42 -4.03 19.29
N ASP A 14 3.49 -3.26 19.25
CA ASP A 14 3.71 -2.24 18.21
C ASP A 14 3.78 -2.86 16.82
N THR A 15 4.49 -3.99 16.70
CA THR A 15 4.57 -4.73 15.42
C THR A 15 3.20 -5.24 14.98
N ALA A 16 2.43 -5.84 15.89
CA ALA A 16 1.08 -6.31 15.59
C ALA A 16 0.17 -5.15 15.16
N TRP A 17 0.23 -4.02 15.86
CA TRP A 17 -0.55 -2.83 15.52
C TRP A 17 -0.18 -2.24 14.16
N MET A 18 1.12 -2.17 13.84
CA MET A 18 1.61 -1.72 12.54
C MET A 18 1.13 -2.63 11.39
N LEU A 19 1.18 -3.96 11.58
CA LEU A 19 0.70 -4.91 10.56
C LEU A 19 -0.81 -4.84 10.34
N ILE A 20 -1.59 -4.70 11.42
CA ILE A 20 -3.04 -4.49 11.31
C ILE A 20 -3.34 -3.16 10.63
N SER A 21 -2.65 -2.08 11.01
CA SER A 21 -2.83 -0.76 10.38
C SER A 21 -2.51 -0.81 8.88
N ALA A 22 -1.41 -1.45 8.48
CA ALA A 22 -1.06 -1.63 7.07
C ALA A 22 -2.11 -2.44 6.30
N THR A 23 -2.69 -3.47 6.94
CA THR A 23 -3.78 -4.27 6.35
C THR A 23 -5.05 -3.45 6.17
N LEU A 24 -5.41 -2.61 7.14
CA LEU A 24 -6.56 -1.70 7.04
C LEU A 24 -6.38 -0.68 5.90
N VAL A 25 -5.17 -0.16 5.72
CA VAL A 25 -4.84 0.73 4.60
C VAL A 25 -4.92 -0.02 3.26
N LEU A 26 -4.41 -1.26 3.19
CA LEU A 26 -4.52 -2.09 1.99
C LEU A 26 -5.99 -2.33 1.60
N LEU A 27 -6.88 -2.51 2.58
CA LEU A 27 -8.33 -2.66 2.37
C LEU A 27 -9.00 -1.41 1.77
N MET A 28 -8.40 -0.22 1.89
CA MET A 28 -8.95 0.98 1.28
C MET A 28 -9.01 0.88 -0.26
N THR A 29 -8.02 0.26 -0.90
CA THR A 29 -7.96 0.16 -2.37
C THR A 29 -9.13 -0.64 -2.98
N PRO A 30 -9.47 -1.86 -2.50
CA PRO A 30 -10.71 -2.51 -2.91
C PRO A 30 -11.96 -1.77 -2.41
N GLY A 31 -11.90 -1.06 -1.27
CA GLY A 31 -12.96 -0.17 -0.82
C GLY A 31 -13.32 0.91 -1.86
N LEU A 32 -12.30 1.53 -2.48
CA LEU A 32 -12.48 2.46 -3.59
C LEU A 32 -13.06 1.76 -4.83
N ALA A 33 -12.64 0.53 -5.13
CA ALA A 33 -13.18 -0.25 -6.25
C ALA A 33 -14.70 -0.44 -6.13
N PHE A 34 -15.20 -0.76 -4.93
CA PHE A 34 -16.63 -0.89 -4.68
C PHE A 34 -17.35 0.46 -4.65
N PHE A 35 -16.76 1.47 -4.01
CA PHE A 35 -17.34 2.81 -3.92
C PHE A 35 -17.49 3.46 -5.31
N TYR A 36 -16.42 3.52 -6.10
CA TYR A 36 -16.46 4.04 -7.46
C TYR A 36 -17.20 3.09 -8.42
N GLY A 37 -17.12 1.78 -8.20
CA GLY A 37 -17.95 0.79 -8.90
C GLY A 37 -19.45 1.07 -8.74
N GLY A 38 -19.90 1.47 -7.55
CA GLY A 38 -21.30 1.83 -7.30
C GLY A 38 -21.76 3.14 -7.96
N MET A 39 -20.83 4.02 -8.35
CA MET A 39 -21.13 5.29 -9.00
C MET A 39 -21.09 5.22 -10.54
N VAL A 40 -20.55 4.15 -11.12
CA VAL A 40 -20.54 3.95 -12.58
C VAL A 40 -21.75 3.16 -13.04
N ARG A 41 -22.07 3.26 -14.34
CA ARG A 41 -23.13 2.44 -14.96
C ARG A 41 -22.81 0.95 -14.79
N ALA A 42 -23.84 0.13 -14.59
CA ALA A 42 -23.72 -1.33 -14.38
C ALA A 42 -22.77 -2.02 -15.40
N LYS A 43 -22.87 -1.65 -16.68
CA LYS A 43 -22.01 -2.20 -17.75
C LYS A 43 -20.51 -1.90 -17.60
N SER A 44 -20.16 -0.91 -16.79
CA SER A 44 -18.78 -0.41 -16.59
C SER A 44 -18.19 -0.78 -15.23
N VAL A 45 -18.97 -1.41 -14.34
CA VAL A 45 -18.54 -1.80 -12.99
C VAL A 45 -17.37 -2.77 -13.04
N LEU A 46 -17.45 -3.79 -13.90
CA LEU A 46 -16.37 -4.77 -14.06
C LEU A 46 -15.07 -4.09 -14.47
N ASN A 47 -15.12 -3.16 -15.42
CA ASN A 47 -13.94 -2.41 -15.85
C ASN A 47 -13.34 -1.59 -14.71
N MET A 48 -14.18 -0.92 -13.90
CA MET A 48 -13.72 -0.14 -12.75
C MET A 48 -13.02 -1.03 -11.70
N ILE A 49 -13.60 -2.19 -11.39
CA ILE A 49 -12.99 -3.15 -10.45
C ILE A 49 -11.65 -3.65 -10.99
N MET A 50 -11.59 -4.02 -12.27
CA MET A 50 -10.34 -4.51 -12.90
C MET A 50 -9.24 -3.43 -12.93
N MET A 51 -9.59 -2.16 -13.17
CA MET A 51 -8.64 -1.05 -13.06
C MET A 51 -8.08 -0.91 -11.63
N SER A 52 -8.91 -1.09 -10.60
CA SER A 52 -8.46 -1.02 -9.21
C SER A 52 -7.58 -2.21 -8.82
N VAL A 53 -7.94 -3.43 -9.21
CA VAL A 53 -7.15 -4.65 -8.92
C VAL A 53 -5.82 -4.64 -9.66
N SER A 54 -5.80 -4.20 -10.92
CA SER A 54 -4.56 -4.06 -11.69
C SER A 54 -3.64 -2.99 -11.10
N ALA A 55 -4.19 -1.85 -10.65
CA ALA A 55 -3.42 -0.82 -9.95
C ALA A 55 -2.76 -1.36 -8.67
N MET A 56 -3.46 -2.17 -7.87
CA MET A 56 -2.86 -2.82 -6.68
C MET A 56 -1.65 -3.68 -7.07
N GLY A 57 -1.77 -4.50 -8.11
CA GLY A 57 -0.67 -5.36 -8.58
C GLY A 57 0.54 -4.55 -9.05
N VAL A 58 0.32 -3.55 -9.91
CA VAL A 58 1.38 -2.71 -10.45
C VAL A 58 2.06 -1.91 -9.34
N VAL A 59 1.30 -1.21 -8.50
CA VAL A 59 1.86 -0.37 -7.43
C VAL A 59 2.64 -1.21 -6.43
N THR A 60 2.18 -2.41 -6.08
CA THR A 60 2.93 -3.30 -5.17
C THR A 60 4.29 -3.68 -5.74
N VAL A 61 4.35 -4.00 -7.04
CA VAL A 61 5.62 -4.33 -7.71
C VAL A 61 6.53 -3.11 -7.77
N LEU A 62 6.03 -1.95 -8.19
CA LEU A 62 6.84 -0.73 -8.27
C LEU A 62 7.36 -0.30 -6.89
N TRP A 63 6.53 -0.43 -5.85
CA TRP A 63 6.89 -0.15 -4.48
C TRP A 63 8.05 -1.02 -3.99
N ALA A 64 7.99 -2.32 -4.28
CA ALA A 64 9.04 -3.27 -3.90
C ALA A 64 10.35 -3.07 -4.68
N LEU A 65 10.28 -2.70 -5.97
CA LEU A 65 11.46 -2.55 -6.82
C LEU A 65 12.26 -1.27 -6.54
N TYR A 66 11.57 -0.14 -6.37
CA TYR A 66 12.25 1.15 -6.18
C TYR A 66 11.43 2.16 -5.39
N GLY A 67 10.11 2.04 -5.29
CA GLY A 67 9.27 3.02 -4.61
C GLY A 67 9.62 3.19 -3.13
N PHE A 68 9.89 2.10 -2.42
CA PHE A 68 10.32 2.15 -1.02
C PHE A 68 11.66 2.88 -0.88
N SER A 69 12.65 2.53 -1.70
CA SER A 69 13.98 3.14 -1.67
C SER A 69 13.97 4.61 -2.05
N LEU A 70 13.10 5.04 -2.97
CA LEU A 70 12.94 6.46 -3.30
C LEU A 70 12.27 7.26 -2.19
N ALA A 71 11.39 6.64 -1.40
CA ALA A 71 10.66 7.33 -0.33
C ALA A 71 11.41 7.34 1.01
N PHE A 72 12.17 6.29 1.31
CA PHE A 72 12.82 6.07 2.61
C PHE A 72 14.33 5.82 2.52
N GLY A 73 14.91 5.85 1.32
CA GLY A 73 16.35 5.71 1.13
C GLY A 73 17.10 6.97 1.58
N ASP A 74 18.38 6.80 1.87
CA ASP A 74 19.27 7.92 2.18
C ASP A 74 19.41 8.85 0.96
N ASP A 75 19.30 10.16 1.18
CA ASP A 75 19.63 11.15 0.15
C ASP A 75 21.12 11.07 -0.20
N VAL A 76 21.44 11.23 -1.48
CA VAL A 76 22.82 11.18 -2.00
C VAL A 76 23.51 12.56 -1.93
N GLY A 77 22.99 13.46 -1.08
CA GLY A 77 23.54 14.80 -0.83
C GLY A 77 24.54 14.81 0.31
#